data_AF-A0A7T8HEW0-F1
#
_entry.id   AF-A0A7T8HEW0-F1
#
_cell.length_a   1.000
_cell.length_b   1.000
_cell.length_c   1.000
_cell.angle_alpha   90.00
_cell.angle_beta   90.00
_cell.angle_gamma   90.00
#
_symmetry.space_group_name_H-M   'P 1'
#
loop_
_entity.id
_entity.type
_entity.pdbx_description
1 polymer ?
#
loop_
_entity_poly.entity_id
_entity_poly.type
_entity_poly.pdbx_seq_one_letter_code
_entity_poly.pdbx_strand_id
1 'polypeptide(L)'
;MELGTGIHGEAGVKRLRLQSPKESAQTMFEKLADGKKEESVVLLVNNLGGTSQLEMGVMTGEAVRLLESKGLKVERTYTGSFMTSLRMVGFSFTVLRLG
;
A
#
# COMPACT_ATOMS: atom_id res chain seq x y z
N MET A 1 -6.39 12.35 5.77
CA MET A 1 -5.97 10.96 6.00
C MET A 1 -4.83 10.92 7.00
N GLU A 2 -4.61 9.78 7.65
CA GLU A 2 -3.52 9.60 8.61
C GLU A 2 -2.55 8.55 8.08
N LEU A 3 -1.26 8.89 8.02
CA LEU A 3 -0.20 8.05 7.47
C LEU A 3 0.48 7.27 8.60
N GLY A 4 0.62 5.95 8.42
CA GLY A 4 1.35 5.10 9.37
C GLY A 4 0.59 4.83 10.67
N THR A 5 -0.74 4.89 10.64
CA THR A 5 -1.61 4.53 11.77
C THR A 5 -1.47 3.05 12.10
N GLY A 6 -1.42 2.73 13.39
CA GLY A 6 -1.42 1.36 13.89
C GLY A 6 -2.79 0.69 13.83
N ILE A 7 -2.83 -0.63 13.89
CA ILE A 7 -4.09 -1.41 13.77
C ILE A 7 -5.02 -1.28 14.98
N HIS A 8 -4.58 -0.64 16.06
CA HIS A 8 -5.42 -0.36 17.24
C HIS A 8 -5.92 1.10 17.28
N GLY A 9 -5.78 1.85 16.19
CA GLY A 9 -6.15 3.27 16.13
C GLY A 9 -5.10 4.20 16.75
N GLU A 10 -3.87 3.71 16.87
CA GLU A 10 -2.72 4.48 17.36
C GLU A 10 -2.38 5.61 16.38
N ALA A 11 -1.93 6.74 16.90
CA ALA A 11 -1.61 7.90 16.08
C ALA A 11 -0.54 7.56 15.03
N GLY A 12 -0.79 7.98 13.79
CA GLY A 12 0.16 7.84 12.70
C GLY A 12 1.31 8.84 12.78
N VAL A 13 2.31 8.65 11.92
CA VAL A 13 3.48 9.52 11.85
C VAL A 13 3.18 10.91 11.29
N LYS A 14 2.07 11.06 10.54
CA LYS A 14 1.70 12.33 9.92
C LYS A 14 0.22 12.38 9.57
N ARG A 15 -0.42 13.53 9.80
CA ARG A 15 -1.74 13.85 9.25
C ARG A 15 -1.58 14.59 7.92
N LEU A 16 -2.32 14.14 6.91
CA LEU A 16 -2.29 14.67 5.55
C LEU A 16 -3.69 15.10 5.11
N ARG A 17 -3.75 16.07 4.19
CA ARG A 17 -4.97 16.30 3.42
C ARG A 17 -5.33 15.02 2.65
N LEU A 18 -6.59 14.88 2.26
CA LEU A 18 -6.99 13.80 1.36
C LEU A 18 -6.18 13.91 0.07
N GLN A 19 -5.60 12.80 -0.34
CA GLN A 19 -4.77 12.65 -1.53
C GLN A 19 -5.51 11.78 -2.54
N SER A 20 -5.16 11.92 -3.81
CA SER A 20 -5.54 10.94 -4.83
C SER A 20 -4.90 9.58 -4.54
N PRO A 21 -5.48 8.46 -5.03
CA PRO A 21 -4.90 7.12 -4.90
C PRO A 21 -3.42 7.06 -5.31
N LYS A 22 -3.08 7.72 -6.41
CA LYS A 22 -1.71 7.81 -6.94
C LYS A 22 -0.77 8.51 -5.96
N GLU A 23 -1.16 9.69 -5.46
CA GLU A 23 -0.36 10.46 -4.49
C GLU A 23 -0.21 9.70 -3.16
N SER A 24 -1.26 9.02 -2.70
CA SER A 24 -1.19 8.19 -1.49
C SER A 24 -0.21 7.02 -1.66
N ALA A 25 -0.26 6.31 -2.80
CA ALA A 25 0.70 5.26 -3.11
C ALA A 25 2.13 5.83 -3.13
N GLN A 26 2.37 6.92 -3.88
CA GLN A 26 3.68 7.58 -3.92
C GLN A 26 4.21 7.93 -2.52
N THR A 27 3.40 8.58 -1.70
CA THR A 27 3.75 8.97 -0.33
C THR A 27 4.14 7.77 0.54
N MET A 28 3.43 6.64 0.40
CA MET A 28 3.70 5.43 1.19
C MET A 28 4.96 4.69 0.70
N PHE A 29 5.14 4.61 -0.63
CA PHE A 29 6.27 3.90 -1.23
C PHE A 29 7.57 4.72 -1.27
N GLU A 30 7.53 6.05 -1.10
CA GLU A 30 8.71 6.89 -0.88
C GLU A 30 9.61 6.34 0.24
N LYS A 31 9.01 5.76 1.28
CA LYS A 31 9.75 5.16 2.41
C LYS A 31 10.09 3.68 2.25
N LEU A 32 9.48 2.99 1.26
CA LEU A 32 9.56 1.53 1.12
C LEU A 32 10.40 1.08 -0.10
N ALA A 33 10.58 1.95 -1.09
CA ALA A 33 11.04 1.56 -2.43
C ALA A 33 12.50 1.92 -2.75
N ASP A 34 13.41 1.82 -1.77
CA ASP A 34 14.87 1.81 -2.03
C ASP A 34 15.32 0.42 -2.54
N GLY A 35 14.73 -0.02 -3.65
CA GLY A 35 15.03 -1.29 -4.30
C GLY A 35 16.10 -1.15 -5.39
N LYS A 36 16.78 -2.25 -5.72
CA LYS A 36 17.66 -2.27 -6.91
C LYS A 36 16.78 -2.45 -8.15
N LYS A 37 17.16 -1.84 -9.28
CA LYS A 37 16.50 -2.13 -10.56
C LYS A 37 16.54 -3.63 -10.84
N GLU A 38 15.48 -4.15 -11.45
CA GLU A 38 15.28 -5.56 -11.82
C GLU A 38 15.09 -6.53 -10.65
N GLU A 39 14.94 -6.01 -9.42
CA GLU A 39 14.57 -6.81 -8.26
C GLU A 39 13.11 -7.27 -8.35
N SER A 40 12.88 -8.56 -8.09
CA SER A 40 11.55 -9.15 -8.09
C SER A 40 10.89 -9.04 -6.72
N VAL A 41 9.61 -8.69 -6.69
CA VAL A 41 8.86 -8.46 -5.47
C VAL A 41 7.48 -9.12 -5.48
N VAL A 42 6.99 -9.43 -4.30
CA VAL A 42 5.58 -9.72 -4.03
C VAL A 42 4.96 -8.53 -3.33
N LEU A 43 3.81 -8.08 -3.84
CA LEU A 43 3.02 -7.00 -3.25
C LEU A 43 1.81 -7.57 -2.50
N LEU A 44 1.61 -7.15 -1.27
CA LEU A 44 0.39 -7.36 -0.51
C LEU A 44 -0.30 -6.00 -0.28
N VAL A 45 -1.54 -5.90 -0.73
CA VAL A 45 -2.43 -4.75 -0.51
C VAL A 45 -3.52 -5.17 0.46
N ASN A 46 -3.35 -4.80 1.72
CA ASN A 46 -4.20 -5.26 2.81
C ASN A 46 -5.27 -4.22 3.13
N ASN A 47 -6.53 -4.65 3.21
CA ASN A 47 -7.67 -3.84 3.64
C ASN A 47 -7.76 -3.83 5.17
N LEU A 48 -7.89 -2.65 5.77
CA LEU A 48 -8.05 -2.51 7.22
C LEU A 48 -9.50 -2.71 7.70
N GLY A 49 -10.43 -3.02 6.78
CA GLY A 49 -11.76 -3.55 7.07
C GLY A 49 -12.89 -2.70 6.48
N GLY A 50 -12.75 -1.38 6.48
CA GLY A 50 -13.77 -0.43 6.04
C GLY A 50 -13.67 0.05 4.59
N THR A 51 -12.64 -0.35 3.84
CA THR A 51 -12.42 0.09 2.45
C THR A 51 -13.19 -0.79 1.47
N SER A 52 -13.84 -0.21 0.46
CA SER A 52 -14.58 -0.98 -0.54
C SER A 52 -13.65 -1.78 -1.46
N GLN A 53 -14.14 -2.88 -2.03
CA GLN A 53 -13.35 -3.68 -2.97
C GLN A 53 -12.97 -2.90 -4.24
N LEU A 54 -13.81 -1.94 -4.66
CA LEU A 54 -13.52 -1.06 -5.78
C LEU A 54 -12.32 -0.15 -5.47
N GLU A 55 -12.32 0.49 -4.31
CA GLU A 55 -11.19 1.32 -3.86
C GLU A 55 -9.92 0.50 -3.69
N MET A 56 -10.01 -0.72 -3.14
CA MET A 56 -8.88 -1.64 -3.05
C MET A 56 -8.31 -2.00 -4.42
N GLY A 57 -9.17 -2.20 -5.43
CA GLY A 57 -8.75 -2.44 -6.82
C GLY A 57 -8.01 -1.25 -7.42
N VAL A 58 -8.53 -0.03 -7.22
CA VAL A 58 -7.87 1.21 -7.66
C VAL A 58 -6.49 1.35 -7.01
N MET A 59 -6.40 1.19 -5.68
CA MET A 59 -5.14 1.29 -4.94
C MET A 59 -4.13 0.21 -5.38
N THR A 60 -4.60 -1.01 -5.65
CA THR A 60 -3.75 -2.10 -6.15
C THR A 60 -3.14 -1.74 -7.50
N GLY A 61 -3.95 -1.23 -8.43
CA GLY A 61 -3.47 -0.83 -9.75
C GLY A 61 -2.44 0.30 -9.68
N GLU A 62 -2.66 1.31 -8.83
CA GLU A 62 -1.69 2.39 -8.61
C GLU A 62 -0.38 1.88 -7.99
N ALA A 63 -0.46 0.99 -6.99
CA ALA A 63 0.72 0.44 -6.33
C ALA A 63 1.58 -0.40 -7.29
N VAL A 64 0.96 -1.26 -8.12
CA VAL A 64 1.67 -2.06 -9.12
C VAL A 64 2.36 -1.15 -10.14
N ARG A 65 1.63 -0.20 -10.75
CA ARG A 65 2.19 0.75 -11.71
C ARG A 65 3.37 1.54 -11.12
N LEU A 66 3.26 1.94 -9.86
CA LEU A 66 4.32 2.69 -9.19
C LEU A 66 5.59 1.84 -8.99
N LEU A 67 5.45 0.60 -8.52
CA LEU A 67 6.59 -0.32 -8.34
C LEU A 67 7.27 -0.63 -9.68
N GLU A 68 6.50 -0.93 -10.72
CA GLU A 68 7.01 -1.17 -12.08
C GLU A 68 7.72 0.06 -12.67
N SER A 69 7.18 1.27 -12.44
CA SER A 69 7.82 2.53 -12.88
C SER A 69 9.18 2.79 -12.19
N LYS A 70 9.41 2.17 -11.02
CA LYS A 70 10.69 2.19 -10.31
C LYS A 70 11.65 1.07 -10.74
N GLY A 71 11.25 0.25 -11.70
CA GLY A 71 12.06 -0.84 -12.24
C GLY A 71 12.02 -2.13 -11.41
N LEU A 72 11.02 -2.29 -10.53
CA LEU A 72 10.78 -3.52 -9.79
C LEU A 72 9.84 -4.42 -10.58
N LYS A 73 10.08 -5.74 -10.58
CA LYS A 73 9.19 -6.72 -11.20
C LYS A 73 8.21 -7.25 -10.16
N VAL A 74 6.92 -6.94 -10.30
CA VAL A 74 5.89 -7.48 -9.40
C VAL A 74 5.49 -8.89 -9.87
N GLU A 75 6.08 -9.92 -9.26
CA GLU A 75 5.83 -11.33 -9.62
C GLU A 75 4.45 -11.80 -9.18
N ARG A 76 3.95 -11.23 -8.07
CA ARG A 76 2.64 -11.58 -7.53
C ARG A 76 2.07 -10.44 -6.70
N THR A 77 0.76 -10.29 -6.79
CA THR A 77 -0.02 -9.38 -5.97
C THR A 77 -1.11 -10.12 -5.22
N TYR A 78 -1.22 -9.85 -3.92
CA TYR A 78 -2.32 -10.30 -3.08
C TYR A 78 -3.10 -9.07 -2.61
N THR A 79 -4.40 -9.03 -2.88
CA THR A 79 -5.28 -7.92 -2.47
C THR A 79 -6.48 -8.48 -1.72
N GLY A 80 -6.77 -7.93 -0.54
CA GLY A 80 -7.88 -8.40 0.29
C GLY A 80 -7.73 -8.01 1.76
N SER A 81 -8.56 -8.60 2.61
CA SER A 81 -8.53 -8.40 4.05
C SER A 81 -7.75 -9.53 4.71
N PHE A 82 -6.50 -9.25 5.10
CA PHE A 82 -5.62 -10.22 5.75
C PHE A 82 -5.39 -9.90 7.23
N MET A 83 -5.26 -8.60 7.55
CA MET A 83 -5.14 -8.07 8.90
C MET A 83 -5.94 -6.78 9.02
N THR A 84 -7.11 -6.86 9.66
CA THR A 84 -8.07 -5.75 9.76
C THR A 84 -7.94 -4.97 11.07
N SER A 85 -8.47 -3.75 11.08
CA SER A 85 -8.73 -2.92 12.27
C SER A 85 -10.23 -2.61 12.35
N LEU A 86 -11.04 -3.63 12.67
CA LEU A 86 -12.50 -3.55 12.72
C LEU A 86 -13.12 -2.91 11.46
N ARG A 87 -13.64 -1.69 11.57
CA ARG A 87 -14.28 -0.93 10.48
C ARG A 87 -13.43 0.23 9.97
N MET A 88 -12.12 0.21 10.21
CA MET A 88 -11.22 1.28 9.78
C MET A 88 -11.22 1.39 8.25
N VAL A 89 -11.54 2.58 7.74
CA VAL A 89 -11.40 2.91 6.32
C VAL A 89 -9.93 3.22 6.05
N GLY A 90 -9.23 2.27 5.44
CA GLY A 90 -7.80 2.36 5.17
C GLY A 90 -7.23 1.08 4.57
N PHE A 91 -5.95 1.14 4.22
CA PHE A 91 -5.21 0.04 3.65
C PHE A 91 -3.75 0.11 4.09
N SER A 92 -3.03 -1.01 3.94
CA SER A 92 -1.58 -1.06 4.11
C SER A 92 -0.93 -1.78 2.92
N PHE A 93 0.32 -1.42 2.67
CA PHE A 93 1.17 -2.09 1.69
C PHE A 93 2.26 -2.88 2.40
N THR A 94 2.52 -4.09 1.90
CA THR A 94 3.72 -4.85 2.24
C THR A 94 4.41 -5.26 0.95
N VAL A 95 5.71 -5.00 0.87
CA VAL A 95 6.56 -5.41 -0.25
C VAL A 95 7.56 -6.42 0.27
N LEU A 96 7.52 -7.62 -0.29
CA LEU A 96 8.50 -8.66 -0.01
C LEU A 96 9.45 -8.77 -1.21
N ARG A 97 10.74 -8.55 -0.99
CA ARG A 97 11.79 -8.75 -1.98
C ARG A 97 12.13 -10.24 -2.07
N LEU A 98 12.35 -10.74 -3.28
CA LEU A 98 12.56 -12.17 -3.54
C LEU A 98 14.03 -12.59 -3.66
N GLY A 99 14.96 -11.64 -3.68
CA GLY A 99 16.40 -11.90 -3.85
C GLY A 99 16.85 -11.87 -5.30
#